data_AF-A0A8C1Z699-F1
#
_entry.id   AF-A0A8C1Z699-F1
#
_cell.length_a   1.000
_cell.length_b   1.000
_cell.length_c   1.000
_cell.angle_alpha   90.00
_cell.angle_beta   90.00
_cell.angle_gamma   90.00
#
_symmetry.space_group_name_H-M   'P 1'
#
loop_
_entity.id
_entity.type
_entity.pdbx_description
1 polymer ?
#
loop_
_entity_poly.entity_id
_entity_poly.type
_entity_poly.pdbx_seq_one_letter_code
_entity_poly.pdbx_strand_id
1 'polypeptide(L)'
;MPLKFELCPGRVIGGSNPCFIIAEIGQNHQGDIEIAKKMIKMAKSMETMRRVYEIVKEHNQNFCILQCTSAYPLEPEDVNLRVIMEYQKEFPDIPIGYSGHESGISITVGAVALGAKVVERHVTLDKTWKGSDHAASLEPAELAELVRSIRIVEKALGTGVKRMLPCEVPCHDKVQEELRAKILSFPFHFMFTCHVKLRC
;
A
#
# COMPACT_ATOMS: atom_id res chain seq x y z
N MET A 1 3.93 -17.85 31.44
CA MET A 1 4.87 -17.54 30.33
C MET A 1 4.06 -16.94 29.19
N PRO A 2 4.48 -15.83 28.56
CA PRO A 2 3.83 -15.37 27.34
C PRO A 2 3.94 -16.46 26.28
N LEU A 3 2.82 -16.80 25.64
CA LEU A 3 2.75 -17.78 24.54
C LEU A 3 3.74 -17.37 23.44
N LYS A 4 4.53 -18.34 22.98
CA LYS A 4 5.45 -18.18 21.84
C LYS A 4 5.08 -19.22 20.80
N PHE A 5 4.95 -18.81 19.54
CA PHE A 5 4.74 -19.72 18.42
C PHE A 5 5.54 -19.27 17.20
N GLU A 6 5.99 -20.22 16.40
CA GLU A 6 6.71 -19.95 15.14
C GLU A 6 5.71 -19.95 13.98
N LEU A 7 5.57 -18.80 13.31
CA LEU A 7 4.64 -18.65 12.19
C LEU A 7 5.21 -19.27 10.90
N CYS A 8 6.51 -19.06 10.67
CA CYS A 8 7.28 -19.65 9.59
C CYS A 8 8.75 -19.72 10.00
N PRO A 9 9.60 -20.52 9.31
CA PRO A 9 11.00 -20.70 9.71
C PRO A 9 11.72 -19.38 10.00
N GLY A 10 12.11 -19.17 11.25
CA GLY A 10 12.82 -17.97 11.71
C GLY A 10 11.94 -16.78 12.11
N ARG A 11 10.61 -16.92 12.13
CA ARG A 11 9.68 -15.86 12.59
C ARG A 11 8.82 -16.31 13.76
N VAL A 12 9.22 -15.92 14.96
CA VAL A 12 8.52 -16.21 16.22
C VAL A 12 7.62 -15.05 16.63
N ILE A 13 6.38 -15.35 17.02
CA ILE A 13 5.40 -14.40 17.56
C ILE A 13 5.26 -14.64 19.07
N GLY A 14 5.18 -13.54 19.83
CA GLY A 14 4.98 -13.55 21.29
C GLY A 14 6.27 -13.50 22.11
N GLY A 15 6.13 -13.40 23.43
CA GLY A 15 7.24 -13.17 24.35
C GLY A 15 7.86 -11.77 24.18
N SER A 16 9.15 -11.72 23.84
CA SER A 16 9.90 -10.49 23.57
C SER A 16 9.89 -10.09 22.09
N ASN A 17 9.20 -10.83 21.22
CA ASN A 17 9.09 -10.50 19.81
C ASN A 17 8.00 -9.42 19.63
N PRO A 18 8.30 -8.30 18.95
CA PRO A 18 7.33 -7.22 18.77
C PRO A 18 6.14 -7.69 17.93
N CYS A 19 4.93 -7.47 18.43
CA CYS A 19 3.70 -7.59 17.67
C CYS A 19 3.06 -6.21 17.51
N PHE A 20 2.57 -5.89 16.31
CA PHE A 20 1.72 -4.72 16.13
C PHE A 20 0.33 -5.05 16.65
N ILE A 21 -0.21 -4.19 17.50
CA ILE A 21 -1.63 -4.23 17.83
C ILE A 21 -2.34 -3.46 16.72
N ILE A 22 -3.16 -4.17 15.95
CA ILE A 22 -4.05 -3.58 14.96
C ILE A 22 -5.39 -3.33 15.66
N ALA A 23 -5.76 -2.06 15.82
CA ALA A 23 -7.03 -1.68 16.40
C ALA A 23 -8.07 -1.54 15.27
N GLU A 24 -8.98 -2.51 15.19
CA GLU A 24 -10.13 -2.45 14.29
C GLU A 24 -11.31 -1.81 15.03
N ILE A 25 -11.80 -0.68 14.52
CA ILE A 25 -12.99 -0.03 15.10
C ILE A 25 -14.26 -0.85 14.90
N GLY A 26 -14.25 -1.87 14.03
CA GLY A 26 -15.43 -2.62 13.59
C GLY A 26 -15.96 -3.67 14.56
N GLN A 27 -15.17 -4.21 15.50
CA GLN A 27 -15.55 -5.40 16.27
C GLN A 27 -16.21 -5.13 17.63
N ASN A 28 -16.20 -3.89 18.12
CA ASN A 28 -16.65 -3.56 19.49
C ASN A 28 -18.18 -3.36 19.64
N HIS A 29 -18.99 -3.89 18.72
CA HIS A 29 -20.45 -3.71 18.74
C HIS A 29 -21.19 -4.78 19.55
N GLN A 30 -20.50 -5.82 20.04
CA GLN A 30 -21.08 -6.86 20.92
C GLN A 30 -22.35 -7.54 20.35
N GLY A 31 -22.46 -7.63 19.02
CA GLY A 31 -23.64 -8.16 18.34
C GLY A 31 -24.80 -7.17 18.13
N ASP A 32 -24.68 -5.94 18.63
CA ASP A 32 -25.70 -4.89 18.44
C ASP A 32 -25.54 -4.19 17.08
N ILE A 33 -26.58 -4.27 16.25
CA ILE A 33 -26.60 -3.74 14.89
C ILE A 33 -26.58 -2.21 14.86
N GLU A 34 -27.23 -1.54 15.81
CA GLU A 34 -27.30 -0.08 15.84
C GLU A 34 -25.97 0.52 16.30
N ILE A 35 -25.32 -0.13 17.26
CA ILE A 35 -23.95 0.20 17.65
C ILE A 35 -23.00 -0.01 16.45
N ALA A 36 -23.11 -1.14 15.73
CA ALA A 36 -22.29 -1.40 14.55
C ALA A 36 -22.46 -0.30 13.47
N LYS A 37 -23.70 0.07 13.13
CA LYS A 37 -23.99 1.16 12.18
C LYS A 37 -23.43 2.50 12.65
N LYS A 38 -23.52 2.79 13.95
CA LYS A 38 -22.97 4.02 14.53
C LYS A 38 -21.45 4.04 14.43
N MET A 39 -20.78 2.94 14.73
CA MET A 39 -19.32 2.82 14.65
C MET A 39 -18.82 2.99 13.22
N ILE A 40 -19.49 2.40 12.23
CA ILE A 40 -19.19 2.60 10.80
C ILE A 40 -19.28 4.08 10.42
N LYS A 41 -20.31 4.80 10.88
CA LYS A 41 -20.46 6.23 10.61
C LYS A 41 -19.37 7.05 11.31
N MET A 42 -19.07 6.73 12.56
CA MET A 42 -18.06 7.45 13.34
C MET A 42 -16.66 7.29 12.74
N ALA A 43 -16.28 6.08 12.30
CA ALA A 43 -14.98 5.81 11.71
C ALA A 43 -14.66 6.64 10.46
N LYS A 44 -15.69 7.10 9.73
CA LYS A 44 -15.53 7.96 8.56
C LYS A 44 -15.13 9.41 8.89
N SER A 45 -15.22 9.82 10.17
CA SER A 45 -14.90 11.18 10.60
C SER A 45 -13.45 11.29 11.05
N MET A 46 -12.72 12.27 10.49
CA MET A 46 -11.39 12.66 10.98
C MET A 46 -11.40 13.03 12.47
N GLU A 47 -12.48 13.61 12.98
CA GLU A 47 -12.62 13.94 14.41
C GLU A 47 -12.62 12.68 15.28
N THR A 48 -13.33 11.63 14.85
CA THR A 48 -13.29 10.33 15.54
C THR A 48 -11.89 9.75 15.50
N MET A 49 -11.22 9.81 14.34
CA MET A 49 -9.86 9.27 14.19
C MET A 49 -8.85 9.98 15.10
N ARG A 50 -8.94 11.30 15.24
CA ARG A 50 -8.15 12.06 16.23
C ARG A 50 -8.41 11.59 17.64
N ARG A 51 -9.67 11.41 18.03
CA ARG A 51 -10.02 10.94 19.37
C ARG A 51 -9.51 9.53 19.65
N VAL A 52 -9.61 8.62 18.68
CA VAL A 52 -9.05 7.27 18.77
C VAL A 52 -7.53 7.33 18.93
N TYR A 53 -6.86 8.14 18.12
CA TYR A 53 -5.41 8.36 18.21
C TYR A 53 -4.99 8.81 19.61
N GLU A 54 -5.61 9.86 20.17
CA GLU A 54 -5.27 10.34 21.53
C GLU A 54 -5.46 9.25 22.60
N ILE A 55 -6.61 8.57 22.59
CA ILE A 55 -6.91 7.51 23.57
C ILE A 55 -5.93 6.35 23.48
N VAL A 56 -5.65 5.85 22.26
CA VAL A 56 -4.75 4.71 22.09
C VAL A 56 -3.33 5.10 22.48
N LYS A 57 -2.89 6.30 22.11
CA LYS A 57 -1.55 6.81 22.40
C LYS A 57 -1.28 6.94 23.90
N GLU A 58 -2.26 7.33 24.71
CA GLU A 58 -2.15 7.35 26.18
C GLU A 58 -1.80 5.97 26.77
N HIS A 59 -2.20 4.88 26.10
CA HIS A 59 -2.02 3.52 26.59
C HIS A 59 -0.90 2.74 25.87
N ASN A 60 -0.64 3.03 24.60
CA ASN A 60 0.35 2.32 23.79
C ASN A 60 0.90 3.22 22.68
N GLN A 61 2.22 3.37 22.62
CA GLN A 61 2.91 4.13 21.57
C GLN A 61 3.16 3.29 20.30
N ASN A 62 3.00 1.97 20.36
CA ASN A 62 3.26 1.04 19.27
C ASN A 62 1.96 0.61 18.58
N PHE A 63 1.36 1.52 17.81
CA PHE A 63 0.16 1.25 17.02
C PHE A 63 0.24 1.92 15.65
N CYS A 64 -0.66 1.56 14.74
CA CYS A 64 -0.80 2.17 13.42
C CYS A 64 -2.27 2.41 13.10
N ILE A 65 -2.54 3.33 12.17
CA ILE A 65 -3.87 3.54 11.59
C ILE A 65 -3.87 3.05 10.14
N LEU A 66 -4.87 2.27 9.76
CA LEU A 66 -5.04 1.78 8.38
C LEU A 66 -6.16 2.55 7.70
N GLN A 67 -5.90 3.10 6.51
CA GLN A 67 -6.97 3.55 5.62
C GLN A 67 -7.73 2.33 5.12
N CYS A 68 -9.06 2.38 5.18
CA CYS A 68 -9.93 1.28 4.81
C CYS A 68 -11.32 1.80 4.39
N THR A 69 -11.90 1.16 3.37
CA THR A 69 -13.32 1.32 3.01
C THR A 69 -14.01 -0.04 3.16
N SER A 70 -15.05 -0.10 4.02
CA SER A 70 -15.76 -1.34 4.33
C SER A 70 -16.80 -1.69 3.26
N ALA A 71 -16.33 -2.18 2.10
CA ALA A 71 -17.15 -2.74 1.02
C ALA A 71 -16.43 -3.95 0.40
N TYR A 72 -17.16 -5.01 0.06
CA TYR A 72 -16.58 -6.31 -0.32
C TYR A 72 -17.32 -6.89 -1.55
N PRO A 73 -16.71 -6.90 -2.75
CA PRO A 73 -15.47 -6.20 -3.11
C PRO A 73 -15.65 -4.68 -3.18
N LEU A 74 -14.54 -3.96 -3.02
CA LEU A 74 -14.46 -2.52 -3.15
C LEU A 74 -14.05 -2.12 -4.57
N GLU A 75 -14.86 -1.27 -5.21
CA GLU A 75 -14.53 -0.72 -6.53
C GLU A 75 -13.42 0.34 -6.45
N PRO A 76 -12.56 0.47 -7.48
CA PRO A 76 -11.42 1.39 -7.47
C PRO A 76 -11.76 2.85 -7.14
N GLU A 77 -12.92 3.33 -7.60
CA GLU A 77 -13.37 4.72 -7.42
C GLU A 77 -13.65 5.06 -5.95
N ASP A 78 -13.98 4.05 -5.14
CA ASP A 78 -14.38 4.19 -3.72
C ASP A 78 -13.23 3.94 -2.74
N VAL A 79 -12.04 3.57 -3.23
CA VAL A 79 -10.88 3.26 -2.38
C VAL A 79 -10.35 4.49 -1.64
N ASN A 80 -10.24 5.59 -2.36
CA ASN A 80 -9.71 6.86 -1.87
C ASN A 80 -8.31 6.72 -1.21
N LEU A 81 -7.33 6.18 -1.95
CA LEU A 81 -5.95 6.00 -1.47
C LEU A 81 -5.28 7.29 -0.97
N ARG A 82 -5.73 8.47 -1.41
CA ARG A 82 -5.18 9.76 -0.96
C ARG A 82 -5.41 10.03 0.54
N VAL A 83 -6.35 9.33 1.19
CA VAL A 83 -6.51 9.42 2.66
C VAL A 83 -5.26 8.96 3.40
N ILE A 84 -4.47 8.03 2.84
CA ILE A 84 -3.17 7.62 3.40
C ILE A 84 -2.27 8.84 3.61
N MET A 85 -2.20 9.73 2.61
CA MET A 85 -1.37 10.93 2.69
C MET A 85 -1.92 11.94 3.70
N GLU A 86 -3.25 12.00 3.88
CA GLU A 86 -3.86 12.88 4.86
C GLU A 86 -3.62 12.38 6.29
N TYR A 87 -3.76 11.07 6.53
CA TYR A 87 -3.39 10.45 7.79
C TYR A 87 -1.90 10.61 8.12
N GLN A 88 -1.01 10.53 7.13
CA GLN A 88 0.42 10.77 7.36
C GLN A 88 0.72 12.20 7.82
N LYS A 89 -0.04 13.20 7.36
CA LYS A 89 0.09 14.59 7.84
C LYS A 89 -0.50 14.77 9.23
N GLU A 90 -1.66 14.16 9.48
CA GLU A 90 -2.40 14.30 10.74
C GLU A 90 -1.72 13.56 11.89
N PHE A 91 -1.17 12.38 11.63
CA PHE A 91 -0.57 11.49 12.63
C PHE A 91 0.90 11.16 12.25
N PRO A 92 1.79 12.16 12.24
CA PRO A 92 3.13 12.03 11.63
C PRO A 92 4.10 11.12 12.40
N ASP A 93 3.77 10.76 13.64
CA ASP A 93 4.62 10.00 14.56
C ASP A 93 4.27 8.52 14.63
N ILE A 94 3.20 8.08 13.96
CA ILE A 94 2.81 6.67 13.87
C ILE A 94 2.85 6.16 12.42
N PRO A 95 3.07 4.86 12.20
CA PRO A 95 2.91 4.28 10.88
C PRO A 95 1.46 4.38 10.40
N ILE A 96 1.28 4.77 9.14
CA ILE A 96 0.01 4.69 8.43
C ILE A 96 0.06 3.50 7.48
N GLY A 97 -1.02 2.73 7.41
CA GLY A 97 -1.14 1.60 6.50
C GLY A 97 -2.44 1.60 5.71
N TYR A 98 -2.72 0.47 5.10
CA TYR A 98 -3.87 0.24 4.24
C TYR A 98 -4.46 -1.14 4.51
N SER A 99 -5.78 -1.21 4.71
CA SER A 99 -6.54 -2.46 4.72
C SER A 99 -7.47 -2.46 3.51
N GLY A 100 -7.26 -3.45 2.64
CA GLY A 100 -7.84 -3.50 1.30
C GLY A 100 -8.91 -4.57 1.17
N HIS A 101 -10.00 -4.21 0.50
CA HIS A 101 -11.12 -5.09 0.14
C HIS A 101 -11.42 -5.07 -1.36
N GLU A 102 -10.53 -4.50 -2.16
CA GLU A 102 -10.59 -4.51 -3.62
C GLU A 102 -10.30 -5.90 -4.21
N SER A 103 -10.60 -6.09 -5.49
CA SER A 103 -10.11 -7.24 -6.25
C SER A 103 -8.68 -7.01 -6.76
N GLY A 104 -7.86 -8.08 -6.75
CA GLY A 104 -6.48 -8.03 -7.24
C GLY A 104 -5.53 -7.25 -6.33
N ILE A 105 -4.39 -6.81 -6.86
CA ILE A 105 -3.27 -6.30 -6.06
C ILE A 105 -2.87 -4.85 -6.37
N SER A 106 -3.31 -4.31 -7.50
CA SER A 106 -2.78 -3.05 -8.04
C SER A 106 -3.02 -1.86 -7.11
N ILE A 107 -4.19 -1.82 -6.47
CA ILE A 107 -4.57 -0.76 -5.53
C ILE A 107 -3.71 -0.83 -4.27
N THR A 108 -3.57 -2.03 -3.68
CA THR A 108 -2.67 -2.25 -2.54
C THR A 108 -1.22 -1.85 -2.85
N VAL A 109 -0.71 -2.19 -4.05
CA VAL A 109 0.63 -1.76 -4.48
C VAL A 109 0.70 -0.23 -4.59
N GLY A 110 -0.35 0.42 -5.10
CA GLY A 110 -0.49 1.88 -5.11
C GLY A 110 -0.49 2.48 -3.70
N ALA A 111 -1.14 1.84 -2.73
CA ALA A 111 -1.13 2.26 -1.33
C ALA A 111 0.29 2.29 -0.75
N VAL A 112 1.08 1.25 -1.04
CA VAL A 112 2.51 1.19 -0.64
C VAL A 112 3.33 2.29 -1.32
N ALA A 113 3.08 2.55 -2.61
CA ALA A 113 3.75 3.64 -3.32
C ALA A 113 3.44 5.03 -2.72
N LEU A 114 2.25 5.20 -2.12
CA LEU A 114 1.85 6.40 -1.36
C LEU A 114 2.37 6.43 0.09
N GLY A 115 3.12 5.41 0.50
CA GLY A 115 3.81 5.36 1.78
C GLY A 115 3.10 4.58 2.88
N ALA A 116 2.09 3.76 2.56
CA ALA A 116 1.56 2.78 3.51
C ALA A 116 2.69 1.85 4.01
N LYS A 117 2.79 1.68 5.33
CA LYS A 117 3.81 0.88 6.03
C LYS A 117 3.31 -0.47 6.51
N VAL A 118 2.00 -0.63 6.58
CA VAL A 118 1.30 -1.86 6.95
C VAL A 118 0.24 -2.11 5.88
N VAL A 119 0.12 -3.36 5.44
CA VAL A 119 -0.87 -3.79 4.46
C VAL A 119 -1.63 -4.97 5.04
N GLU A 120 -2.96 -4.90 4.97
CA GLU A 120 -3.87 -5.96 5.36
C GLU A 120 -4.76 -6.34 4.18
N ARG A 121 -4.91 -7.65 3.97
CA ARG A 121 -5.68 -8.26 2.89
C ARG A 121 -6.28 -9.57 3.37
N HIS A 122 -7.52 -9.86 2.97
CA HIS A 122 -8.13 -11.16 3.18
C HIS A 122 -7.47 -12.20 2.27
N VAL A 123 -7.40 -13.45 2.74
CA VAL A 123 -6.84 -14.59 2.00
C VAL A 123 -7.86 -15.72 1.97
N THR A 124 -8.02 -16.35 0.81
CA THR A 124 -8.89 -17.51 0.61
C THR A 124 -8.13 -18.61 -0.14
N LEU A 125 -8.59 -19.85 -0.05
CA LEU A 125 -8.10 -20.94 -0.91
C LEU A 125 -8.82 -20.98 -2.26
N ASP A 126 -10.02 -20.39 -2.30
CA ASP A 126 -10.90 -20.39 -3.47
C ASP A 126 -11.85 -19.19 -3.35
N LYS A 127 -11.88 -18.33 -4.37
CA LYS A 127 -12.75 -17.14 -4.42
C LYS A 127 -14.21 -17.45 -4.72
N THR A 128 -14.50 -18.65 -5.23
CA THR A 128 -15.86 -19.08 -5.60
C THR A 128 -16.68 -19.54 -4.39
N TRP A 129 -16.05 -19.67 -3.22
CA TRP A 129 -16.73 -20.03 -1.99
C TRP A 129 -17.75 -18.97 -1.56
N LYS A 130 -18.80 -19.42 -0.87
CA LYS A 130 -19.92 -18.55 -0.48
C LYS A 130 -19.48 -17.47 0.51
N GLY A 131 -19.59 -16.22 0.10
CA GLY A 131 -19.38 -15.05 0.95
C GLY A 131 -18.67 -13.93 0.19
N SER A 132 -19.06 -12.67 0.43
CA SER A 132 -18.44 -11.51 -0.20
C SER A 132 -16.93 -11.40 0.10
N ASP A 133 -16.52 -11.86 1.28
CA ASP A 133 -15.13 -11.79 1.72
C ASP A 133 -14.23 -12.70 0.90
N HIS A 134 -14.74 -13.87 0.44
CA HIS A 134 -13.98 -14.75 -0.45
C HIS A 134 -13.75 -14.10 -1.81
N ALA A 135 -14.75 -13.40 -2.36
CA ALA A 135 -14.61 -12.70 -3.63
C ALA A 135 -13.59 -11.55 -3.55
N ALA A 136 -13.52 -10.85 -2.41
CA ALA A 136 -12.55 -9.79 -2.14
C ALA A 136 -11.17 -10.30 -1.69
N SER A 137 -11.02 -11.59 -1.36
CA SER A 137 -9.78 -12.16 -0.85
C SER A 137 -8.71 -12.33 -1.94
N LEU A 138 -7.48 -12.63 -1.52
CA LEU A 138 -6.40 -13.10 -2.39
C LEU A 138 -6.23 -14.61 -2.25
N GLU A 139 -5.99 -15.29 -3.35
CA GLU A 139 -5.52 -16.67 -3.36
C GLU A 139 -4.00 -16.73 -3.09
N PRO A 140 -3.43 -17.90 -2.72
CA PRO A 140 -2.03 -18.00 -2.35
C PRO A 140 -1.06 -17.48 -3.43
N ALA A 141 -1.37 -17.67 -4.71
CA ALA A 141 -0.57 -17.17 -5.82
C ALA A 141 -0.61 -15.64 -5.93
N GLU A 142 -1.79 -15.04 -5.74
CA GLU A 142 -1.96 -13.58 -5.75
C GLU A 142 -1.32 -12.94 -4.53
N LEU A 143 -1.39 -13.58 -3.35
CA LEU A 143 -0.68 -13.12 -2.16
C LEU A 143 0.84 -13.13 -2.38
N ALA A 144 1.38 -14.18 -3.01
CA ALA A 144 2.79 -14.24 -3.37
C ALA A 144 3.18 -13.15 -4.39
N GLU A 145 2.31 -12.87 -5.36
CA GLU A 145 2.50 -11.77 -6.31
C GLU A 145 2.43 -10.40 -5.62
N LEU A 146 1.49 -10.19 -4.71
CA LEU A 146 1.40 -8.96 -3.93
C LEU A 146 2.70 -8.70 -3.17
N VAL A 147 3.20 -9.70 -2.43
CA VAL A 147 4.45 -9.57 -1.67
C VAL A 147 5.62 -9.24 -2.60
N ARG A 148 5.74 -9.95 -3.73
CA ARG A 148 6.79 -9.68 -4.72
C ARG A 148 6.68 -8.26 -5.29
N SER A 149 5.49 -7.85 -5.70
CA SER A 149 5.21 -6.53 -6.26
C SER A 149 5.53 -5.41 -5.26
N ILE A 150 5.15 -5.57 -3.99
CA ILE A 150 5.52 -4.64 -2.91
C ILE A 150 7.05 -4.50 -2.82
N ARG A 151 7.80 -5.61 -2.79
CA ARG A 151 9.27 -5.55 -2.71
C ARG A 151 9.92 -4.91 -3.93
N ILE A 152 9.32 -5.05 -5.11
CA ILE A 152 9.78 -4.37 -6.33
C ILE A 152 9.56 -2.86 -6.17
N VAL A 153 8.36 -2.43 -5.79
CA VAL A 153 8.03 -1.01 -5.63
C VAL A 153 8.86 -0.35 -4.53
N GLU A 154 9.05 -0.99 -3.37
CA GLU A 154 9.91 -0.47 -2.30
C GLU A 154 11.34 -0.18 -2.79
N LYS A 155 11.91 -1.06 -3.61
CA LYS A 155 13.22 -0.83 -4.23
C LYS A 155 13.18 0.30 -5.26
N ALA A 156 12.09 0.41 -6.01
CA ALA A 156 11.93 1.37 -7.09
C ALA A 156 11.64 2.81 -6.62
N LEU A 157 11.02 2.99 -5.45
CA LEU A 157 10.68 4.32 -4.89
C LEU A 157 11.91 5.23 -4.73
N GLY A 158 13.07 4.67 -4.40
CA GLY A 158 14.33 5.39 -4.35
C GLY A 158 14.34 6.53 -3.30
N THR A 159 15.04 7.61 -3.63
CA THR A 159 15.31 8.72 -2.68
C THR A 159 14.60 10.03 -3.02
N GLY A 160 13.86 10.08 -4.12
CA GLY A 160 13.26 11.32 -4.64
C GLY A 160 14.24 12.33 -5.26
N VAL A 161 15.55 12.04 -5.26
CA VAL A 161 16.57 12.94 -5.84
C VAL A 161 16.79 12.60 -7.31
N LYS A 162 16.45 13.53 -8.22
CA LYS A 162 16.74 13.39 -9.65
C LYS A 162 18.19 13.80 -9.93
N ARG A 163 18.99 12.84 -10.39
CA ARG A 163 20.39 13.02 -10.81
C ARG A 163 20.73 12.03 -11.90
N MET A 164 21.82 12.27 -12.63
CA MET A 164 22.37 11.29 -13.56
C MET A 164 22.85 10.05 -12.80
N LEU A 165 22.37 8.89 -13.21
CA LEU A 165 22.77 7.61 -12.66
C LEU A 165 23.92 6.99 -13.47
N PRO A 166 24.76 6.14 -12.88
CA PRO A 166 25.80 5.43 -13.62
C PRO A 166 25.28 4.66 -14.83
N CYS A 167 24.05 4.11 -14.76
CA CYS A 167 23.41 3.42 -15.89
C CYS A 167 22.98 4.35 -17.03
N GLU A 168 22.86 5.66 -16.78
CA GLU A 168 22.50 6.66 -17.81
C GLU A 168 23.74 7.16 -18.58
N VAL A 169 24.95 7.07 -18.01
CA VAL A 169 26.20 7.60 -18.60
C VAL A 169 26.46 7.08 -20.03
N PRO A 170 26.38 5.76 -20.31
CA PRO A 170 26.64 5.27 -21.67
C PRO A 170 25.65 5.80 -22.71
N CYS A 171 24.38 5.99 -22.31
CA CYS A 171 23.35 6.55 -23.19
C CYS A 171 23.60 8.04 -23.45
N HIS A 172 23.94 8.78 -22.39
CA HIS A 172 24.30 10.20 -22.48
C HIS A 172 25.48 10.42 -23.44
N ASP A 173 26.55 9.65 -23.28
CA ASP A 173 27.77 9.81 -24.07
C ASP A 173 27.54 9.44 -25.53
N LYS A 174 26.76 8.38 -25.79
CA LYS A 174 26.37 7.99 -27.16
C LYS A 174 25.59 9.08 -27.88
N VAL A 175 24.64 9.73 -27.22
CA VAL A 175 23.89 10.85 -27.83
C VAL A 175 24.82 12.01 -28.15
N GLN A 176 25.80 12.29 -27.30
CA GLN A 176 26.80 13.34 -27.54
C GLN A 176 27.68 13.04 -28.76
N GLU A 177 28.09 11.79 -28.96
CA GLU A 177 28.84 11.35 -30.14
C GLU A 177 28.00 11.42 -31.42
N GLU A 178 26.74 10.96 -31.38
CA GLU A 178 25.83 11.03 -32.52
C GLU A 178 25.52 12.47 -32.95
N LEU A 179 25.38 13.39 -31.99
CA LEU A 179 25.15 14.81 -32.29
C LEU A 179 26.38 15.44 -32.96
N ARG A 180 27.59 15.13 -32.47
CA ARG A 180 28.85 15.59 -33.08
C ARG A 180 29.02 15.08 -34.50
N ALA A 181 28.71 13.80 -34.74
CA ALA A 181 28.76 13.21 -36.07
C ALA A 181 27.76 13.86 -37.05
N LYS A 182 26.52 14.13 -36.59
CA LYS A 182 25.46 14.75 -37.42
C LYS A 182 25.69 16.23 -37.73
N ILE A 183 26.34 17.00 -36.87
CA ILE A 183 26.68 18.41 -37.16
C ILE A 183 27.73 18.53 -38.27
N LEU A 184 28.58 17.51 -38.44
CA LEU A 184 29.64 17.49 -39.46
C LEU A 184 29.17 16.93 -40.82
N SER A 185 27.96 16.36 -40.90
CA SER A 185 27.41 15.75 -42.13
C SER A 185 26.01 16.30 -42.45
N PHE A 186 25.89 17.03 -43.55
CA PHE A 186 24.69 17.60 -44.21
C PHE A 186 23.45 16.66 -44.35
N PRO A 187 22.35 17.12 -45.00
CA PRO A 187 21.10 17.65 -44.45
C PRO A 187 20.06 16.59 -43.98
N PHE A 188 19.31 16.95 -42.94
CA PHE A 188 18.03 16.40 -42.44
C PHE A 188 17.46 15.11 -43.10
N HIS A 189 17.62 13.98 -42.41
CA HIS A 189 16.64 12.88 -42.41
C HIS A 189 16.39 12.47 -40.95
N PHE A 190 15.20 12.78 -40.43
CA PHE A 190 14.77 12.36 -39.10
C PHE A 190 14.17 10.95 -39.17
N MET A 191 14.82 10.01 -38.49
CA MET A 191 14.27 8.67 -38.24
C MET A 191 13.35 8.77 -37.02
N PHE A 192 12.04 8.60 -37.21
CA PHE A 192 11.07 8.64 -36.10
C PHE A 192 10.96 7.26 -35.47
N THR A 193 11.26 7.14 -34.18
CA THR A 193 10.85 6.00 -33.36
C THR A 193 9.40 6.21 -32.93
N CYS A 194 8.49 5.32 -33.33
CA CYS A 194 7.10 5.33 -32.87
C CYS A 194 7.05 4.79 -31.43
N HIS A 195 6.90 5.68 -30.45
CA HIS A 195 6.60 5.31 -29.06
C HIS A 195 5.08 5.39 -28.84
N VAL A 196 4.46 4.29 -28.38
CA VAL A 196 3.08 4.32 -27.87
C VAL A 196 3.12 4.97 -26.49
N LYS A 197 2.55 6.18 -26.38
CA LYS A 197 2.41 6.89 -25.10
C LYS A 197 0.99 6.67 -24.59
N LEU A 198 0.85 5.90 -23.53
CA LEU A 198 -0.41 5.81 -22.78
C LEU A 198 -0.48 7.00 -21.82
N ARG A 199 -1.59 7.73 -21.84
CA ARG A 199 -1.87 8.77 -20.85
C ARG A 199 -2.47 8.07 -19.63
N CYS A 200 -1.73 8.06 -18.53
CA CYS A 200 -2.25 7.70 -17.21
C CYS A 200 -3.14 8.80 -16.64
#